data_AF-A0A9D2NK89-F1
#
_entry.id   AF-A0A9D2NK89-F1
#
_cell.length_a   1.000
_cell.length_b   1.000
_cell.length_c   1.000
_cell.angle_alpha   90.00
_cell.angle_beta   90.00
_cell.angle_gamma   90.00
#
_symmetry.space_group_name_H-M   'P 1'
#
loop_
_entity.id
_entity.type
_entity.pdbx_description
1 polymer ?
#
loop_
_entity_poly.entity_id
_entity_poly.type
_entity_poly.pdbx_seq_one_letter_code
_entity_poly.pdbx_strand_id
1 'polypeptide(L)'
;MNILEKILALISVLLLILCMLAPLKRAELAQKHPWIRHVTGFHAVYGVILLATGLAHGILAGSGPAMMTGKLGWMLLLILTLLTPLKKKTKQVLWRRIHIALGAAVCVLMVVHIVQSIIM
;
A
#
# COMPACT_ATOMS: atom_id res chain seq x y z
N MET A 1 -14.18 -16.43 -7.57
CA MET A 1 -13.85 -14.99 -7.68
C MET A 1 -14.60 -14.35 -8.83
N ASN A 2 -15.40 -13.34 -8.55
CA ASN A 2 -16.11 -12.57 -9.58
C ASN A 2 -15.12 -11.62 -10.29
N ILE A 3 -15.43 -11.20 -11.52
CA ILE A 3 -14.55 -10.31 -12.32
C ILE A 3 -14.18 -9.03 -11.55
N LEU A 4 -15.16 -8.45 -10.85
CA LEU A 4 -14.96 -7.25 -10.03
C LEU A 4 -13.90 -7.44 -8.93
N GLU A 5 -13.93 -8.58 -8.23
CA GLU A 5 -12.99 -8.90 -7.16
C GLU A 5 -11.55 -8.98 -7.68
N LYS A 6 -11.35 -9.62 -8.86
CA LYS A 6 -10.05 -9.70 -9.52
C LYS A 6 -9.54 -8.33 -9.96
N ILE A 7 -10.41 -7.49 -10.51
CA ILE A 7 -10.07 -6.12 -10.90
C ILE A 7 -9.65 -5.31 -9.67
N LEU A 8 -10.38 -5.39 -8.56
CA LEU A 8 -10.02 -4.69 -7.31
C LEU A 8 -8.69 -5.17 -6.73
N ALA A 9 -8.41 -6.47 -6.78
CA ALA A 9 -7.12 -7.04 -6.37
C ALA A 9 -5.98 -6.49 -7.24
N LEU A 10 -6.15 -6.51 -8.57
CA LEU A 10 -5.15 -5.99 -9.51
C LEU A 10 -4.89 -4.49 -9.30
N ILE A 11 -5.94 -3.69 -9.17
CA ILE A 11 -5.83 -2.26 -8.88
C ILE A 11 -5.09 -2.02 -7.56
N SER A 12 -5.41 -2.79 -6.52
CA SER A 12 -4.75 -2.66 -5.22
C SER A 12 -3.26 -2.99 -5.30
N VAL A 13 -2.87 -4.04 -6.01
CA VAL A 13 -1.45 -4.37 -6.21
C VAL A 13 -0.73 -3.27 -7.00
N LEU A 14 -1.33 -2.75 -8.08
CA LEU A 14 -0.76 -1.66 -8.87
C LEU A 14 -0.57 -0.38 -8.03
N LEU A 15 -1.58 -0.01 -7.24
CA LEU A 15 -1.50 1.16 -6.35
C LEU A 15 -0.45 0.98 -5.25
N LEU A 16 -0.30 -0.23 -4.70
CA LEU A 16 0.75 -0.54 -3.74
C LEU A 16 2.14 -0.37 -4.36
N ILE A 17 2.35 -0.87 -5.58
CA ILE A 17 3.59 -0.69 -6.33
C ILE A 17 3.87 0.80 -6.55
N LEU A 18 2.88 1.57 -7.03
CA LEU A 18 3.02 3.02 -7.21
C LEU A 18 3.38 3.74 -5.90
N CYS A 19 2.82 3.30 -4.78
CA CYS A 19 3.19 3.80 -3.45
C CYS A 19 4.63 3.46 -3.08
N MET A 20 5.12 2.26 -3.41
CA MET A 20 6.50 1.85 -3.16
C MET A 20 7.51 2.56 -4.04
N LEU A 21 7.09 3.14 -5.17
CA LEU A 21 7.95 3.98 -6.00
C LEU A 21 8.17 5.39 -5.41
N ALA A 22 7.36 5.81 -4.43
CA ALA A 22 7.45 7.15 -3.86
C ALA A 22 8.83 7.56 -3.29
N PRO A 23 9.65 6.67 -2.70
CA PRO A 23 11.01 6.99 -2.27
C PRO A 23 11.96 7.29 -3.44
N LEU A 24 11.73 6.72 -4.63
CA LEU A 24 12.58 6.95 -5.81
C LEU A 24 12.59 8.40 -6.28
N LYS A 25 11.60 9.22 -5.90
CA LYS A 25 11.60 10.66 -6.17
C LYS A 25 12.83 11.41 -5.63
N ARG A 26 13.56 10.79 -4.69
CA ARG A 26 14.78 11.33 -4.08
C ARG A 26 16.05 10.77 -4.71
N ALA A 27 15.94 9.74 -5.55
CA ALA A 27 17.05 9.17 -6.29
C ALA A 27 17.39 10.07 -7.49
N GLU A 28 18.66 10.07 -7.88
CA GLU A 28 19.18 10.81 -9.03
C GLU A 28 18.41 10.49 -10.33
N LEU A 29 17.89 9.27 -10.43
CA LEU A 29 17.06 8.77 -11.53
C LEU A 29 15.75 9.57 -11.71
N ALA A 30 15.14 10.06 -10.62
CA ALA A 30 13.95 10.90 -10.69
C ALA A 30 14.26 12.36 -11.03
N GLN A 31 15.52 12.81 -10.88
CA GLN A 31 15.94 14.12 -11.39
C GLN A 31 16.11 14.10 -12.91
N LYS A 32 16.46 12.95 -13.49
CA LYS A 32 16.59 12.77 -14.95
C LYS A 32 15.25 12.60 -15.67
N HIS A 33 14.22 12.10 -14.99
CA HIS A 33 12.90 11.83 -15.60
C HIS A 33 11.75 12.53 -14.85
N PRO A 34 11.28 13.70 -15.32
CA PRO A 34 10.26 14.50 -14.62
C PRO A 34 8.91 13.79 -14.48
N TRP A 35 8.58 12.86 -15.38
CA TRP A 35 7.40 11.99 -15.27
C TRP A 35 7.39 11.16 -13.97
N ILE A 36 8.53 10.63 -13.53
CA ILE A 36 8.63 9.84 -12.30
C ILE A 36 8.26 10.70 -11.09
N ARG A 37 8.74 11.96 -11.06
CA ARG A 37 8.39 12.92 -10.00
C ARG A 37 6.91 13.25 -9.99
N HIS A 38 6.29 13.36 -11.17
CA HIS A 38 4.85 13.62 -11.29
C HIS A 38 4.02 12.46 -10.73
N VAL A 39 4.27 11.23 -11.19
CA VAL A 39 3.53 10.04 -10.73
C VAL A 39 3.70 9.81 -9.25
N THR A 40 4.93 9.87 -8.73
CA THR A 40 5.22 9.68 -7.30
C THR A 40 4.71 10.83 -6.40
N GLY A 41 4.31 11.96 -7.00
CA GLY A 41 3.69 13.09 -6.32
C GLY A 41 2.30 12.77 -5.76
N PHE A 42 1.56 11.90 -6.45
CA PHE A 42 0.19 11.50 -6.06
C PHE A 42 0.14 10.37 -5.02
N HIS A 43 1.27 10.02 -4.40
CA HIS A 43 1.38 8.94 -3.42
C HIS A 43 0.27 8.93 -2.35
N ALA A 44 -0.10 10.11 -1.81
CA ALA A 44 -1.16 10.18 -0.81
C ALA A 44 -2.53 9.77 -1.36
N VAL A 45 -2.84 10.16 -2.60
CA VAL A 45 -4.09 9.77 -3.29
C VAL A 45 -4.09 8.27 -3.55
N TYR A 46 -2.98 7.71 -4.04
CA TYR A 46 -2.85 6.27 -4.25
C TYR A 46 -3.04 5.49 -2.96
N GLY A 47 -2.49 5.96 -1.84
CA GLY A 47 -2.66 5.33 -0.53
C GLY A 47 -4.12 5.28 -0.06
N VAL A 48 -4.88 6.36 -0.26
CA VAL A 48 -6.30 6.41 0.09
C VAL A 48 -7.13 5.50 -0.81
N ILE A 49 -6.88 5.51 -2.13
CA ILE A 49 -7.58 4.63 -3.06
C ILE A 49 -7.25 3.16 -2.74
N LEU A 50 -5.99 2.85 -2.47
CA LEU A 50 -5.53 1.51 -2.07
C LEU A 50 -6.26 1.00 -0.83
N LEU A 51 -6.46 1.87 0.16
CA LEU A 51 -7.18 1.53 1.38
C LEU A 51 -8.65 1.17 1.08
N ALA A 52 -9.31 1.93 0.21
CA ALA A 52 -10.69 1.68 -0.19
C ALA A 52 -10.83 0.42 -1.05
N THR A 53 -9.97 0.24 -2.07
CA THR A 53 -10.02 -0.93 -2.95
C THR A 53 -9.65 -2.21 -2.23
N GLY A 54 -8.68 -2.14 -1.30
CA GLY A 54 -8.31 -3.27 -0.44
C GLY A 54 -9.45 -3.71 0.49
N LEU A 55 -10.19 -2.76 1.06
CA LEU A 55 -11.38 -3.06 1.88
C LEU A 55 -12.48 -3.72 1.03
N ALA A 56 -12.81 -3.11 -0.11
CA ALA A 56 -13.83 -3.63 -1.02
C ALA A 56 -13.48 -5.04 -1.51
N HIS A 57 -12.21 -5.27 -1.90
CA HIS A 57 -11.71 -6.60 -2.24
C HIS A 57 -11.90 -7.58 -1.09
N GLY A 58 -11.49 -7.23 0.13
CA GLY A 58 -11.62 -8.11 1.30
C GLY A 58 -13.07 -8.46 1.65
N ILE A 59 -14.01 -7.51 1.53
CA ILE A 59 -15.44 -7.76 1.74
C ILE A 59 -15.98 -8.72 0.69
N LEU A 60 -15.62 -8.54 -0.58
CA LEU A 60 -16.09 -9.36 -1.69
C LEU A 60 -15.46 -10.76 -1.73
N ALA A 61 -14.20 -10.89 -1.31
CA ALA A 61 -13.49 -12.16 -1.27
C ALA A 61 -14.05 -13.12 -0.18
N GLY A 62 -14.70 -12.58 0.85
CA GLY A 62 -15.33 -13.36 1.91
C GLY A 62 -14.31 -14.08 2.81
N SER A 63 -14.65 -15.29 3.27
CA SER A 63 -13.81 -16.07 4.17
C SER A 63 -12.97 -17.10 3.40
N GLY A 64 -11.65 -16.96 3.47
CA GLY A 64 -10.69 -17.89 2.90
C GLY A 64 -9.44 -18.04 3.78
N PRO A 65 -8.54 -18.99 3.47
CA PRO A 65 -7.34 -19.27 4.26
C PRO A 65 -6.41 -18.05 4.40
N ALA A 66 -6.36 -17.18 3.39
CA ALA A 66 -5.57 -15.95 3.42
C ALA A 66 -6.29 -14.74 4.07
N MET A 67 -7.51 -14.91 4.61
CA MET A 67 -8.32 -13.81 5.17
C MET A 67 -7.61 -13.11 6.33
N MET A 68 -6.94 -13.85 7.21
CA MET A 68 -6.31 -13.28 8.40
C MET A 68 -5.15 -12.34 8.02
N THR A 69 -4.30 -12.76 7.08
CA THR A 69 -3.18 -11.94 6.60
C THR A 69 -3.64 -10.75 5.77
N GLY A 70 -4.73 -10.89 5.01
CA GLY A 70 -5.38 -9.78 4.32
C GLY A 70 -5.91 -8.70 5.29
N LYS A 71 -6.61 -9.11 6.36
CA LYS A 71 -7.09 -8.21 7.41
C LYS A 71 -5.94 -7.50 8.13
N LEU A 72 -4.88 -8.23 8.50
CA LEU A 72 -3.70 -7.65 9.15
C LEU A 72 -3.01 -6.63 8.23
N GLY A 73 -2.81 -6.96 6.96
CA GLY A 73 -2.24 -6.06 5.97
C GLY A 73 -3.07 -4.78 5.80
N TRP A 74 -4.40 -4.94 5.72
CA TRP A 74 -5.31 -3.80 5.60
C TRP A 74 -5.34 -2.91 6.85
N MET A 75 -5.37 -3.50 8.05
CA MET A 75 -5.31 -2.73 9.31
C MET A 75 -4.01 -1.95 9.43
N LEU A 76 -2.88 -2.56 9.03
CA LEU A 76 -1.59 -1.87 9.05
C LEU A 76 -1.56 -0.71 8.04
N LEU A 77 -2.16 -0.88 6.87
CA LEU A 77 -2.33 0.20 5.89
C LEU A 77 -3.23 1.33 6.43
N LEU A 78 -4.31 0.98 7.14
CA LEU A 78 -5.18 1.94 7.81
C LEU A 78 -4.40 2.75 8.84
N ILE A 79 -3.64 2.07 9.72
CA ILE A 79 -2.78 2.72 10.71
C ILE A 79 -1.79 3.66 10.03
N LEU A 80 -1.09 3.21 8.97
CA LEU A 80 -0.16 4.03 8.21
C LEU A 80 -0.81 5.31 7.68
N THR A 81 -2.05 5.20 7.18
CA THR A 81 -2.84 6.31 6.65
C THR A 81 -3.22 7.27 7.78
N LEU A 82 -3.76 6.75 8.89
CA LEU A 82 -4.19 7.55 10.06
C LEU A 82 -3.04 8.23 10.80
N LEU A 83 -1.82 7.70 10.71
CA LEU A 83 -0.65 8.35 11.27
C LEU A 83 -0.23 9.60 10.46
N THR A 84 -0.66 9.74 9.21
CA THR A 84 -0.21 10.83 8.31
C THR A 84 -0.38 12.24 8.88
N PRO A 85 -1.50 12.62 9.54
CA PRO A 85 -1.65 13.93 10.17
C PRO A 85 -0.64 14.19 11.30
N LEU A 86 -0.16 13.14 11.98
CA LEU A 86 0.82 13.25 13.07
C LEU A 86 2.20 13.64 12.56
N LYS A 87 2.47 13.52 11.25
CA LYS A 87 3.70 14.00 10.61
C LYS A 87 4.07 15.42 11.04
N LYS A 88 3.09 16.33 11.21
CA LYS A 88 3.34 17.73 11.60
C LYS A 88 3.90 17.86 13.03
N LYS A 89 3.63 16.89 13.89
CA LYS A 89 4.01 16.87 15.31
C LYS A 89 5.29 16.07 15.59
N THR A 90 5.84 15.37 14.60
CA THR A 90 6.98 14.46 14.76
C THR A 90 8.21 14.97 14.00
N LYS A 91 9.42 14.73 14.53
CA LYS A 91 10.67 15.01 13.80
C LYS A 91 10.65 14.33 12.43
N GLN A 92 10.96 15.07 11.36
CA GLN A 92 10.87 14.59 9.97
C GLN A 92 11.68 13.31 9.71
N VAL A 93 12.84 13.15 10.35
CA VAL A 93 13.68 11.95 10.23
C VAL A 93 13.02 10.73 10.88
N LEU A 94 12.48 10.90 12.09
CA LEU A 94 11.80 9.84 12.83
C LEU A 94 10.51 9.42 12.12
N TRP A 95 9.67 10.39 11.72
CA TRP A 95 8.45 10.15 10.93
C TRP A 95 8.75 9.30 9.69
N ARG A 96 9.79 9.68 8.94
CA ARG A 96 10.20 8.95 7.74
C ARG A 96 10.59 7.51 8.04
N ARG A 97 11.38 7.27 9.09
CA ARG A 97 11.79 5.91 9.49
C ARG A 97 10.57 5.06 9.84
N ILE A 98 9.64 5.59 10.64
CA ILE A 98 8.40 4.90 11.02
C ILE A 98 7.55 4.58 9.78
N HIS A 99 7.31 5.57 8.92
CA HIS A 99 6.49 5.39 7.73
C HIS A 99 7.08 4.36 6.75
N ILE A 100 8.41 4.37 6.54
CA ILE A 100 9.09 3.38 5.69
C ILE A 100 9.04 1.99 6.33
N ALA A 101 9.31 1.88 7.64
CA ALA A 101 9.29 0.59 8.32
C ALA A 101 7.90 -0.06 8.29
N LEU A 102 6.86 0.72 8.61
CA LEU A 102 5.48 0.25 8.52
C LEU A 102 5.08 -0.07 7.07
N GLY A 103 5.48 0.76 6.10
CA GLY A 103 5.25 0.50 4.68
C GLY A 103 5.91 -0.80 4.20
N ALA A 104 7.14 -1.08 4.63
CA ALA A 104 7.83 -2.33 4.34
C ALA A 104 7.10 -3.53 4.97
N ALA A 105 6.62 -3.39 6.21
CA ALA A 105 5.81 -4.43 6.86
C ALA A 105 4.48 -4.68 6.13
N VAL A 106 3.80 -3.64 5.62
CA VAL A 106 2.61 -3.79 4.75
C VAL A 106 2.96 -4.60 3.50
N CYS A 107 4.09 -4.31 2.85
CA CYS A 107 4.52 -5.04 1.66
C CYS A 107 4.82 -6.52 1.94
N VAL A 108 5.52 -6.82 3.04
CA VAL A 108 5.77 -8.20 3.46
C VAL A 108 4.46 -8.94 3.72
N LEU A 109 3.53 -8.34 4.46
CA LEU A 109 2.21 -8.92 4.71
C LEU A 109 1.42 -9.13 3.41
N MET A 110 1.51 -8.20 2.45
CA MET A 110 0.84 -8.35 1.15
C MET A 110 1.42 -9.52 0.34
N VAL A 111 2.75 -9.69 0.31
CA VAL A 111 3.38 -10.83 -0.35
C VAL A 111 2.92 -12.14 0.30
N VAL A 112 2.92 -12.22 1.63
CA VAL A 112 2.42 -13.39 2.36
C VAL A 112 0.96 -13.65 2.03
N HIS A 113 0.11 -12.63 2.03
CA HIS A 113 -1.31 -12.75 1.70
C HIS A 113 -1.54 -13.29 0.28
N ILE A 114 -0.81 -12.76 -0.72
CA ILE A 114 -0.90 -13.22 -2.11
C ILE A 114 -0.43 -14.67 -2.23
N VAL A 115 0.73 -15.01 -1.64
CA VAL A 115 1.28 -16.37 -1.69
C VAL A 115 0.32 -17.37 -1.05
N GLN A 116 -0.24 -17.04 0.13
CA GLN A 116 -1.23 -17.88 0.80
C GLN A 116 -2.50 -18.05 -0.03
N SER A 117 -2.97 -16.98 -0.70
CA SER A 117 -4.17 -17.04 -1.56
C SER A 117 -3.97 -17.88 -2.83
N ILE A 118 -2.72 -18.08 -3.26
CA ILE A 118 -2.38 -18.90 -4.43
C ILE A 118 -2.18 -20.37 -4.03
N ILE A 119 -1.57 -20.61 -2.87
CA ILE A 119 -1.19 -21.96 -2.42
C ILE A 119 -2.34 -22.70 -1.74
N MET A 120 -3.17 -21.99 -0.95
CA MET A 120 -4.21 -22.56 -0.08
C MET A 120 -5.61 -22.25 -0.59
#